data_AF-A0A1C4PYH1-F1
#
_entry.id   AF-A0A1C4PYH1-F1
#
_cell.length_a   1.000
_cell.length_b   1.000
_cell.length_c   1.000
_cell.angle_alpha   90.00
_cell.angle_beta   90.00
_cell.angle_gamma   90.00
#
_symmetry.space_group_name_H-M   'P 1'
#
loop_
_entity.id
_entity.type
_entity.pdbx_description
1 polymer ?
#
loop_
_entity_poly.entity_id
_entity_poly.type
_entity_poly.pdbx_seq_one_letter_code
_entity_poly.pdbx_strand_id
1 'polypeptide(L)'
;MFLGTYTPRLDDKNRLVLPARFRDALADGLVITRGQERCLCVWPVAGFTAATERLSAAPLTSKSARDYLRVLFAGAHDEVPDKQGRVTVPQPLREYAGLVRDCAVIGANTRVEIWAADAWEGYLAAQEDTFFGPVRGGSARITVSAAPPSPGGRAAPVPGAVPPVRTYGPASSRSPARFRRRHFPGARGTFLPSGRGPGPTSDRPADGGRPHRARSLRAPPGVRPRTTAHDPGKPRKRPL
;
A
#
# COMPACT_ATOMS: atom_id res chain seq x y z
N MET A 1 5.79 -1.70 13.64
CA MET A 1 6.77 -1.24 12.61
C MET A 1 7.32 -2.47 11.90
N PHE A 2 7.33 -2.44 10.57
CA PHE A 2 7.79 -3.53 9.70
C PHE A 2 9.19 -3.22 9.19
N LEU A 3 10.10 -4.20 9.31
CA LEU A 3 11.50 -4.07 8.96
C LEU A 3 12.06 -5.35 8.32
N GLY A 4 13.04 -5.15 7.44
CA GLY A 4 13.83 -6.20 6.81
C GLY A 4 13.21 -6.73 5.51
N THR A 5 13.98 -7.56 4.82
CA THR A 5 13.62 -8.21 3.56
C THR A 5 13.61 -9.73 3.77
N TYR A 6 12.58 -10.39 3.27
CA TYR A 6 12.38 -11.82 3.38
C TYR A 6 12.01 -12.37 2.00
N THR A 7 12.42 -13.59 1.67
CA THR A 7 12.22 -14.16 0.33
C THR A 7 11.33 -15.43 0.35
N PRO A 8 10.05 -15.32 0.74
CA PRO A 8 9.13 -16.45 0.69
C PRO A 8 8.73 -16.78 -0.75
N ARG A 9 8.09 -17.95 -0.91
CA ARG A 9 7.49 -18.37 -2.18
C ARG A 9 5.98 -18.38 -2.07
N LEU A 10 5.31 -18.07 -3.19
CA LEU A 10 3.89 -18.33 -3.40
C LEU A 10 3.66 -19.85 -3.47
N ASP A 11 2.63 -20.31 -2.80
CA ASP A 11 2.16 -21.70 -2.91
C ASP A 11 1.24 -21.90 -4.14
N ASP A 12 0.92 -23.15 -4.43
CA ASP A 12 0.06 -23.54 -5.58
C ASP A 12 -1.39 -23.01 -5.47
N LYS A 13 -1.77 -22.49 -4.29
CA LYS A 13 -3.09 -21.89 -4.02
C LYS A 13 -3.01 -20.38 -3.94
N ASN A 14 -1.92 -19.79 -4.44
CA ASN A 14 -1.70 -18.35 -4.47
C ASN A 14 -1.63 -17.70 -3.08
N ARG A 15 -1.18 -18.46 -2.08
CA ARG A 15 -0.97 -17.98 -0.72
C ARG A 15 0.49 -17.74 -0.46
N LEU A 16 0.75 -16.66 0.26
CA LEU A 16 2.08 -16.25 0.68
C LEU A 16 2.21 -16.47 2.19
N VAL A 17 3.28 -17.15 2.62
CA VAL A 17 3.59 -17.27 4.05
C VAL A 17 4.18 -15.94 4.53
N LEU A 18 3.52 -15.27 5.47
CA LEU A 18 4.04 -14.06 6.07
C LEU A 18 5.29 -14.36 6.92
N PRO A 19 6.33 -13.52 6.85
CA PRO A 19 7.48 -13.60 7.75
C PRO A 19 7.02 -13.61 9.21
N ALA A 20 7.63 -14.46 10.05
CA ALA A 20 7.20 -14.66 11.44
C ALA A 20 7.09 -13.32 12.22
N ARG A 21 8.03 -12.40 11.99
CA ARG A 21 8.07 -11.07 12.61
C ARG A 21 6.87 -10.17 12.26
N PHE A 22 6.16 -10.46 11.17
CA PHE A 22 5.04 -9.64 10.69
C PHE A 22 3.67 -10.21 11.08
N ARG A 23 3.62 -11.48 11.52
CA ARG A 23 2.37 -12.21 11.73
C ARG A 23 1.50 -11.56 12.81
N ASP A 24 2.07 -11.27 13.98
CA ASP A 24 1.29 -10.72 15.11
C ASP A 24 0.64 -9.39 14.74
N ALA A 25 1.36 -8.52 14.02
CA ALA A 25 0.85 -7.22 13.60
C ALA A 25 -0.23 -7.27 12.49
N LEU A 26 -0.40 -8.42 11.84
CA LEU A 26 -1.34 -8.64 10.74
C LEU A 26 -2.41 -9.68 11.08
N ALA A 27 -2.36 -10.27 12.28
CA ALA A 27 -3.19 -11.41 12.68
C ALA A 27 -4.68 -11.07 12.73
N ASP A 28 -5.02 -9.86 13.19
CA ASP A 28 -6.40 -9.39 13.30
C ASP A 28 -7.02 -8.97 11.96
N GLY A 29 -6.24 -9.05 10.88
CA GLY A 29 -6.65 -8.67 9.54
C GLY A 29 -5.70 -7.68 8.89
N LEU A 30 -5.74 -7.66 7.57
CA LEU A 30 -4.90 -6.81 6.75
C LEU A 30 -5.65 -6.35 5.50
N VAL A 31 -5.09 -5.33 4.84
CA VAL A 31 -5.53 -4.87 3.53
C VAL A 31 -4.36 -4.97 2.56
N ILE A 32 -4.56 -5.66 1.44
CA ILE A 32 -3.63 -5.72 0.32
C ILE A 32 -4.13 -4.81 -0.79
N THR A 33 -3.27 -3.98 -1.35
CA THR A 33 -3.58 -3.17 -2.53
C THR A 33 -2.37 -3.00 -3.44
N ARG A 34 -2.55 -2.38 -4.60
CA ARG A 34 -1.47 -2.01 -5.51
C ARG A 34 -0.55 -0.98 -4.84
N GLY A 35 0.74 -1.28 -4.83
CA GLY A 35 1.80 -0.33 -4.51
C GLY A 35 2.28 0.42 -5.75
N GLN A 36 3.23 1.32 -5.54
CA GLN A 36 3.96 1.93 -6.65
C GLN A 36 5.02 0.93 -7.17
N GLU A 37 5.70 1.24 -8.27
CA GLU A 37 6.75 0.35 -8.84
C GLU A 37 6.31 -1.10 -9.14
N ARG A 38 5.01 -1.34 -9.37
CA ARG A 38 4.43 -2.68 -9.62
C ARG A 38 4.65 -3.66 -8.46
N CYS A 39 4.59 -3.18 -7.21
CA CYS A 39 4.54 -4.02 -6.02
C CYS A 39 3.12 -4.07 -5.42
N LEU A 40 2.92 -4.88 -4.38
CA LEU A 40 1.73 -4.84 -3.54
C LEU A 40 2.06 -4.23 -2.19
N CYS A 41 1.15 -3.42 -1.66
CA CYS A 41 1.23 -2.89 -0.31
C CYS A 41 0.28 -3.66 0.61
N VAL A 42 0.78 -4.08 1.76
CA VAL A 42 0.04 -4.76 2.81
C VAL A 42 0.07 -3.91 4.07
N TRP A 43 -1.11 -3.63 4.62
CA TRP A 43 -1.29 -2.83 5.81
C TRP A 43 -2.08 -3.61 6.86
N PRO A 44 -1.76 -3.49 8.16
CA PRO A 44 -2.73 -3.78 9.20
C PRO A 44 -3.97 -2.91 8.98
N VAL A 45 -5.17 -3.42 9.28
CA VAL A 45 -6.42 -2.66 9.09
C VAL A 45 -6.36 -1.28 9.74
N ALA A 46 -5.90 -1.20 10.99
CA ALA A 46 -5.75 0.08 11.70
C ALA A 46 -4.77 1.04 11.01
N GLY A 47 -3.67 0.52 10.47
CA GLY A 47 -2.69 1.30 9.71
C GLY A 47 -3.26 1.80 8.37
N PHE A 48 -4.06 0.97 7.70
CA PHE A 48 -4.76 1.36 6.48
C PHE A 48 -5.77 2.47 6.77
N THR A 49 -6.62 2.32 7.78
CA THR A 49 -7.60 3.36 8.19
C THR A 49 -6.93 4.70 8.49
N ALA A 50 -5.84 4.70 9.27
CA ALA A 50 -5.12 5.93 9.56
C ALA A 50 -4.50 6.58 8.30
N ALA A 51 -4.04 5.77 7.33
CA ALA A 51 -3.52 6.28 6.06
C ALA A 51 -4.64 6.85 5.17
N THR A 52 -5.80 6.20 5.13
CA THR A 52 -6.94 6.61 4.30
C THR A 52 -7.60 7.88 4.83
N GLU A 53 -7.65 8.08 6.14
CA GLU A 53 -8.08 9.34 6.76
C GLU A 53 -7.22 10.53 6.29
N ARG A 54 -5.90 10.36 6.30
CA ARG A 54 -4.96 11.40 5.80
C ARG A 54 -5.13 11.65 4.31
N LEU A 55 -5.34 10.59 3.53
CA LEU A 55 -5.57 10.68 2.09
C LEU A 55 -6.91 11.35 1.75
N SER A 56 -7.92 11.18 2.59
CA SER A 56 -9.24 11.79 2.42
C SER A 56 -9.23 13.30 2.64
N ALA A 57 -8.20 13.83 3.32
CA ALA A 57 -7.97 15.27 3.43
C ALA A 57 -7.37 15.90 2.15
N ALA A 58 -7.00 15.09 1.14
CA ALA A 58 -6.47 15.59 -0.11
C ALA A 58 -7.56 16.34 -0.92
N PRO A 59 -7.22 17.42 -1.64
CA PRO A 59 -8.19 18.17 -2.43
C PRO A 59 -8.84 17.31 -3.52
N LEU A 60 -10.13 17.02 -3.37
CA LEU A 60 -10.90 16.29 -4.39
C LEU A 60 -11.04 17.07 -5.70
N THR A 61 -10.67 18.35 -5.74
CA THR A 61 -10.57 19.15 -6.97
C THR A 61 -9.39 18.71 -7.85
N SER A 62 -8.34 18.12 -7.26
CA SER A 62 -7.19 17.60 -8.01
C SER A 62 -7.52 16.29 -8.73
N LYS A 63 -7.35 16.28 -10.07
CA LYS A 63 -7.54 15.07 -10.87
C LYS A 63 -6.57 13.95 -10.45
N SER A 64 -5.31 14.27 -10.22
CA SER A 64 -4.30 13.29 -9.82
C SER A 64 -4.63 12.65 -8.47
N ALA A 65 -5.16 13.42 -7.51
CA ALA A 65 -5.60 12.88 -6.23
C ALA A 65 -6.76 11.89 -6.42
N ARG A 66 -7.80 12.25 -7.18
CA ARG A 66 -8.93 11.36 -7.46
C ARG A 66 -8.50 10.08 -8.17
N ASP A 67 -7.61 10.19 -9.16
CA ASP A 67 -7.11 9.04 -9.91
C ASP A 67 -6.30 8.10 -9.01
N TYR A 68 -5.43 8.66 -8.16
CA TYR A 68 -4.70 7.87 -7.17
C TYR A 68 -5.63 7.13 -6.22
N LEU A 69 -6.61 7.82 -5.61
CA LEU A 69 -7.57 7.19 -4.70
C LEU A 69 -8.36 6.08 -5.39
N ARG A 70 -8.81 6.30 -6.63
CA ARG A 70 -9.52 5.27 -7.41
C ARG A 70 -8.66 4.03 -7.63
N VAL A 71 -7.41 4.20 -8.05
CA VAL A 71 -6.50 3.06 -8.28
C VAL A 71 -6.21 2.32 -6.98
N LEU A 72 -5.95 3.07 -5.90
CA LEU A 72 -5.64 2.51 -4.57
C LEU A 72 -6.82 1.73 -4.00
N PHE A 73 -8.03 2.31 -4.01
CA PHE A 73 -9.20 1.68 -3.38
C PHE A 73 -9.86 0.63 -4.24
N ALA A 74 -9.92 0.81 -5.57
CA ALA A 74 -10.50 -0.21 -6.46
C ALA A 74 -9.66 -1.50 -6.53
N GLY A 75 -8.38 -1.43 -6.14
CA GLY A 75 -7.51 -2.60 -6.03
C GLY A 75 -7.32 -3.09 -4.60
N ALA A 76 -7.98 -2.49 -3.60
CA ALA A 76 -7.81 -2.90 -2.21
C ALA A 76 -8.69 -4.12 -1.88
N HIS A 77 -8.10 -5.09 -1.19
CA HIS A 77 -8.74 -6.31 -0.72
C HIS A 77 -8.38 -6.54 0.74
N ASP A 78 -9.39 -6.69 1.59
CA ASP A 78 -9.24 -7.14 2.96
C ASP A 78 -9.10 -8.65 3.04
N GLU A 79 -8.20 -9.11 3.91
CA GLU A 79 -7.91 -10.52 4.12
C GLU A 79 -7.57 -10.77 5.59
N VAL A 80 -7.78 -12.00 6.05
CA VAL A 80 -7.36 -12.45 7.39
C VAL A 80 -6.39 -13.61 7.22
N PRO A 81 -5.16 -13.52 7.75
CA PRO A 81 -4.21 -14.62 7.68
C PRO A 81 -4.77 -15.90 8.31
N ASP A 82 -4.42 -17.05 7.74
CA ASP A 82 -4.78 -18.34 8.34
C ASP A 82 -3.97 -18.65 9.61
N LYS A 83 -4.27 -19.76 10.27
CA LYS A 83 -3.54 -20.22 11.48
C LYS A 83 -2.04 -20.44 11.27
N GLN A 84 -1.58 -20.57 10.03
CA GLN A 84 -0.18 -20.74 9.66
C GLN A 84 0.48 -19.41 9.26
N GLY A 85 -0.26 -18.29 9.35
CA GLY A 85 0.21 -16.96 8.93
C GLY A 85 0.30 -16.81 7.42
N ARG A 86 -0.50 -17.57 6.65
CA ARG A 86 -0.57 -17.41 5.19
C ARG A 86 -1.69 -16.46 4.80
N VAL A 87 -1.43 -15.68 3.76
CA VAL A 87 -2.41 -14.77 3.16
C VAL A 87 -2.63 -15.12 1.70
N THR A 88 -3.88 -15.12 1.25
CA THR A 88 -4.22 -15.31 -0.16
C THR A 88 -3.97 -14.01 -0.92
N VAL A 89 -3.26 -14.06 -2.05
CA VAL A 89 -3.07 -12.89 -2.91
C VAL A 89 -4.05 -12.97 -4.07
N PRO A 90 -5.04 -12.05 -4.18
CA PRO A 90 -6.01 -12.04 -5.27
C PRO A 90 -5.37 -12.02 -6.67
N GLN A 91 -5.97 -12.74 -7.62
CA GLN A 91 -5.50 -12.86 -9.00
C GLN A 91 -5.12 -11.50 -9.64
N PRO A 92 -5.97 -10.45 -9.58
CA PRO A 92 -5.66 -9.17 -10.24
C PRO A 92 -4.46 -8.45 -9.63
N LEU A 93 -4.18 -8.68 -8.34
CA LEU A 93 -3.03 -8.13 -7.65
C LEU A 93 -1.75 -8.89 -8.02
N ARG A 94 -1.83 -10.21 -8.16
CA ARG A 94 -0.68 -11.01 -8.64
C ARG A 94 -0.28 -10.62 -10.05
N GLU A 95 -1.25 -10.49 -10.95
CA GLU A 95 -1.01 -10.04 -12.33
C GLU A 95 -0.44 -8.62 -12.37
N TYR A 96 -0.94 -7.73 -11.51
CA TYR A 96 -0.41 -6.39 -11.40
C TYR A 96 1.06 -6.37 -10.95
N ALA A 97 1.42 -7.17 -9.94
CA ALA A 97 2.76 -7.17 -9.38
C ALA A 97 3.72 -8.20 -10.00
N GLY A 98 3.27 -8.93 -11.03
CA GLY A 98 4.06 -9.98 -11.69
C GLY A 98 4.43 -11.14 -10.76
N LEU A 99 3.60 -11.46 -9.77
CA LEU A 99 3.91 -12.48 -8.78
C LEU A 99 3.66 -13.89 -9.34
N VAL A 100 4.74 -14.65 -9.52
CA VAL A 100 4.69 -16.04 -10.03
C VAL A 100 5.00 -17.05 -8.92
N ARG A 101 6.25 -17.08 -8.45
CA ARG A 101 6.70 -18.05 -7.43
C ARG A 101 7.57 -17.38 -6.38
N ASP A 102 8.75 -16.91 -6.76
CA ASP A 102 9.69 -16.29 -5.83
C ASP A 102 9.29 -14.83 -5.57
N CYS A 103 9.14 -14.50 -4.30
CA CYS A 103 8.68 -13.19 -3.86
C CYS A 103 9.73 -12.57 -2.94
N ALA A 104 9.80 -11.23 -2.93
CA ALA A 104 10.43 -10.47 -1.88
C ALA A 104 9.36 -9.77 -1.04
N VAL A 105 9.42 -9.94 0.27
CA VAL A 105 8.54 -9.32 1.25
C VAL A 105 9.37 -8.37 2.09
N ILE A 106 9.10 -7.08 1.97
CA ILE A 106 9.90 -6.03 2.60
C ILE A 106 9.09 -5.26 3.63
N GLY A 107 9.71 -4.92 4.75
CA GLY A 107 9.14 -4.00 5.73
C GLY A 107 9.45 -2.55 5.36
N ALA A 108 8.42 -1.77 5.05
CA ALA A 108 8.50 -0.35 4.71
C ALA A 108 7.88 0.51 5.83
N ASN A 109 8.40 0.34 7.05
CA ASN A 109 7.98 1.04 8.27
C ASN A 109 6.51 0.77 8.68
N THR A 110 5.54 1.47 8.09
CA THR A 110 4.11 1.37 8.46
C THR A 110 3.37 0.29 7.69
N ARG A 111 3.96 -0.20 6.61
CA ARG A 111 3.40 -1.22 5.72
C ARG A 111 4.43 -2.29 5.39
N VAL A 112 3.96 -3.39 4.85
CA VAL A 112 4.76 -4.41 4.18
C VAL A 112 4.56 -4.25 2.68
N GLU A 113 5.58 -4.53 1.89
CA GLU A 113 5.44 -4.61 0.43
C GLU A 113 5.80 -6.00 -0.07
N ILE A 114 5.09 -6.46 -1.09
CA ILE A 114 5.31 -7.76 -1.74
C ILE A 114 5.67 -7.49 -3.20
N TRP A 115 6.80 -8.05 -3.61
CA TRP A 115 7.39 -7.89 -4.92
C TRP A 115 7.65 -9.26 -5.54
N ALA A 116 7.69 -9.32 -6.87
CA ALA A 116 8.39 -10.40 -7.55
C ALA A 116 9.88 -10.27 -7.22
N ALA A 117 10.57 -11.38 -6.91
CA ALA A 117 11.97 -11.33 -6.48
C ALA A 117 12.87 -10.57 -7.47
N ASP A 118 12.80 -10.91 -8.76
CA ASP A 118 13.57 -10.27 -9.83
C ASP A 118 13.29 -8.76 -9.94
N ALA A 119 12.03 -8.36 -9.77
CA ALA A 119 11.63 -6.95 -9.82
C ALA A 119 12.21 -6.15 -8.64
N TRP A 120 12.22 -6.76 -7.45
CA TRP A 120 12.84 -6.17 -6.27
C TRP A 120 14.35 -6.05 -6.41
N GLU A 121 15.04 -7.09 -6.90
CA GLU A 121 16.48 -7.07 -7.13
C GLU A 121 16.88 -6.00 -8.15
N GLY A 122 16.15 -5.91 -9.27
CA GLY A 122 16.36 -4.87 -10.28
C GLY A 122 16.10 -3.46 -9.74
N TYR A 123 15.05 -3.28 -8.93
CA TYR A 123 14.78 -2.01 -8.26
C TYR A 123 15.90 -1.63 -7.30
N LEU A 124 16.31 -2.56 -6.43
CA LEU A 124 17.35 -2.34 -5.44
C LEU A 124 18.67 -1.94 -6.11
N ALA A 125 19.12 -2.70 -7.12
CA ALA A 125 20.33 -2.39 -7.88
C ALA A 125 20.28 -0.99 -8.52
N ALA A 126 19.12 -0.58 -9.05
CA ALA A 126 18.97 0.76 -9.63
C ALA A 126 18.94 1.89 -8.58
N GLN A 127 18.49 1.61 -7.36
CA GLN A 127 18.35 2.62 -6.30
C GLN A 127 19.57 2.73 -5.38
N GLU A 128 20.38 1.67 -5.23
CA GLU A 128 21.58 1.69 -4.38
C GLU A 128 22.53 2.84 -4.75
N ASP A 129 22.80 3.04 -6.04
CA ASP A 129 23.64 4.16 -6.50
C ASP A 129 23.06 5.53 -6.13
N THR A 130 21.74 5.67 -6.22
CA THR A 130 21.05 6.92 -5.84
C THR A 130 21.06 7.12 -4.33
N PHE A 131 21.00 6.04 -3.56
CA PHE A 131 21.03 6.04 -2.10
C PHE A 131 22.41 6.46 -1.57
N PHE A 132 23.49 5.97 -2.18
CA PHE A 132 24.86 6.38 -1.84
C PHE A 132 25.28 7.71 -2.47
N GLY A 133 24.56 8.17 -3.49
CA GLY A 133 24.81 9.43 -4.16
C GLY A 133 24.58 10.65 -3.26
N PRO A 134 25.29 11.77 -3.51
CA PRO A 134 25.02 13.00 -2.77
C PRO A 134 23.57 13.42 -3.02
N VAL A 135 22.79 13.54 -1.94
CA VAL A 135 21.40 14.02 -1.98
C VAL A 135 21.38 15.41 -2.62
N ARG A 136 21.08 15.46 -3.92
CA ARG A 136 20.99 16.72 -4.66
C ARG A 136 19.68 17.41 -4.28
N GLY A 137 19.73 18.20 -3.21
CA GLY A 137 18.85 19.35 -2.97
C GLY A 137 17.35 19.08 -3.14
N GLY A 138 16.78 18.24 -2.28
CA GLY A 138 15.34 18.24 -1.97
C GLY A 138 15.18 18.58 -0.50
N SER A 139 14.48 19.66 -0.17
CA SER A 139 14.25 20.12 1.20
C SER A 139 13.42 19.11 2.01
N ALA A 140 14.07 18.07 2.52
CA ALA A 140 13.60 17.29 3.65
C ALA A 140 14.66 17.39 4.74
N ARG A 141 14.55 18.43 5.59
CA ARG A 141 15.28 18.43 6.85
C ARG A 141 14.67 17.34 7.72
N ILE A 142 15.22 16.13 7.70
CA ILE A 142 15.16 15.28 8.88
C ILE A 142 16.15 15.91 9.86
N THR A 143 15.68 16.86 10.66
CA THR A 143 16.43 17.29 11.84
C THR A 143 16.45 16.11 12.81
N VAL A 144 17.46 15.25 12.70
CA VAL A 144 17.91 14.49 13.85
C VAL A 144 18.52 15.54 14.77
N SER A 145 17.74 15.93 15.79
CA SER A 145 18.21 16.77 16.88
C SER A 145 19.31 16.03 17.62
N ALA A 146 20.55 16.11 17.12
CA ALA A 146 21.72 15.78 17.91
C ALA A 146 21.80 16.83 19.02
N ALA A 147 21.54 16.40 20.26
CA ALA A 147 21.83 17.20 21.42
C ALA A 147 23.31 17.65 21.35
N PRO A 148 23.63 18.93 21.62
CA PRO A 148 25.01 19.39 21.59
C PRO A 148 25.83 18.65 22.67
N PRO A 149 27.06 18.20 22.39
CA PRO A 149 27.93 17.73 23.44
C PRO A 149 28.28 18.89 24.37
N SER A 150 28.09 18.68 25.68
CA SER A 150 28.53 19.60 26.72
C SER A 150 30.01 19.95 26.57
N PRO A 151 30.43 21.21 26.81
CA PRO A 151 31.81 21.62 26.64
C PRO A 151 32.67 21.14 27.82
N GLY A 152 33.60 20.23 27.56
CA GLY A 152 34.56 19.78 28.56
C GLY A 152 35.71 19.02 27.91
N GLY A 153 36.80 19.73 27.59
CA GLY A 153 38.04 19.09 27.16
C GLY A 153 38.88 19.95 26.23
N ARG A 154 39.77 20.77 26.80
CA ARG A 154 40.88 21.41 26.08
C ARG A 154 41.76 20.35 25.43
N ALA A 155 42.02 20.47 24.14
CA ALA A 155 43.23 19.96 23.49
C ALA A 155 43.72 20.96 22.44
N ALA A 156 45.04 21.17 22.45
CA ALA A 156 45.81 22.23 21.81
C ALA A 156 45.87 22.13 20.26
N PRO A 157 46.27 23.21 19.55
CA PRO A 157 46.23 23.27 18.09
C PRO A 157 47.46 22.63 17.43
N VAL A 158 47.25 21.96 16.31
CA VAL A 158 48.29 21.56 15.35
C VAL A 158 48.32 22.60 14.21
N PRO A 159 49.49 23.15 13.81
CA PRO A 159 49.57 24.25 12.87
C PRO A 159 49.74 23.78 11.41
N GLY A 160 49.20 24.55 10.47
CA GLY A 160 49.70 24.62 9.10
C GLY A 160 48.82 24.00 8.02
N ALA A 161 47.86 24.78 7.50
CA ALA A 161 47.48 24.73 6.09
C ALA A 161 46.83 26.06 5.69
N VAL A 162 47.46 26.74 4.74
CA VAL A 162 47.15 28.05 4.18
C VAL A 162 45.91 27.95 3.26
N PRO A 163 44.93 28.87 3.31
CA PRO A 163 43.84 28.89 2.33
C PRO A 163 44.27 29.59 1.03
N PRO A 164 43.85 29.13 -0.16
CA PRO A 164 44.05 29.88 -1.38
C PRO A 164 43.10 31.09 -1.48
N VAL A 165 43.70 32.18 -1.96
CA VAL A 165 43.15 33.52 -2.16
C VAL A 165 42.04 33.53 -3.21
N ARG A 166 40.98 34.28 -2.90
CA ARG A 166 39.86 34.66 -3.76
C ARG A 166 40.33 35.70 -4.78
N THR A 167 40.18 35.43 -6.08
CA THR A 167 40.26 36.46 -7.13
C THR A 167 38.87 36.80 -7.63
N TYR A 168 38.48 38.07 -7.46
CA TYR A 168 37.36 38.71 -8.14
C TYR A 168 37.80 39.20 -9.53
N GLY A 169 36.94 39.02 -10.54
CA GLY A 169 37.05 39.62 -11.87
C GLY A 169 35.68 40.14 -12.34
N PRO A 170 35.63 41.19 -13.18
CA PRO A 170 34.69 42.29 -12.99
C PRO A 170 33.39 42.20 -13.78
N ALA A 171 32.39 42.93 -13.29
CA ALA A 171 31.15 43.27 -13.95
C ALA A 171 31.38 44.33 -15.05
N SER A 172 30.73 44.16 -16.21
CA SER A 172 30.51 45.23 -17.18
C SER A 172 29.08 45.17 -17.76
N SER A 173 28.25 46.04 -17.18
CA SER A 173 27.19 46.89 -17.75
C SER A 173 26.71 46.79 -19.21
N ARG A 174 25.36 46.87 -19.33
CA ARG A 174 24.50 47.65 -20.28
C ARG A 174 24.53 47.25 -21.76
N SER A 175 23.46 47.26 -22.57
CA SER A 175 22.12 47.91 -22.49
C SER A 175 21.15 47.25 -23.53
N PRO A 176 19.84 47.59 -23.55
CA PRO A 176 18.77 46.88 -24.25
C PRO A 176 18.32 47.51 -25.58
N ALA A 177 17.68 46.74 -26.47
CA ALA A 177 16.80 47.25 -27.53
C ALA A 177 15.77 46.16 -27.93
N ARG A 178 14.48 46.40 -27.61
CA ARG A 178 13.40 46.82 -28.52
C ARG A 178 12.89 45.69 -29.45
N PHE A 179 11.69 45.18 -29.17
CA PHE A 179 10.39 45.66 -29.69
C PHE A 179 10.02 45.02 -31.03
N ARG A 180 9.00 44.16 -31.03
CA ARG A 180 7.91 44.21 -32.02
C ARG A 180 6.69 43.43 -31.55
N ARG A 181 5.65 44.19 -31.23
CA ARG A 181 4.25 43.78 -31.22
C ARG A 181 3.87 43.25 -32.60
N ARG A 182 3.03 42.21 -32.64
CA ARG A 182 1.99 42.08 -33.67
C ARG A 182 0.66 41.80 -32.98
N HIS A 183 -0.31 42.66 -33.30
CA HIS A 183 -1.72 42.57 -32.97
C HIS A 183 -2.51 42.41 -34.27
N PHE A 184 -3.79 42.07 -34.10
CA PHE A 184 -4.96 42.13 -35.02
C PHE A 184 -5.35 40.81 -35.71
N PRO A 185 -6.63 40.62 -36.09
CA PRO A 185 -7.89 40.59 -35.29
C PRO A 185 -8.76 39.36 -35.67
N GLY A 186 -9.75 38.87 -34.91
CA GLY A 186 -11.11 39.41 -34.75
C GLY A 186 -12.18 38.55 -35.46
N ALA A 187 -13.15 37.98 -34.70
CA ALA A 187 -14.54 37.60 -35.09
C ALA A 187 -15.17 36.84 -33.89
N ARG A 188 -15.95 37.45 -32.98
CA ARG A 188 -17.41 37.73 -33.01
C ARG A 188 -18.28 36.58 -33.54
N GLY A 189 -19.03 35.97 -32.61
CA GLY A 189 -20.21 35.13 -32.86
C GLY A 189 -21.03 35.03 -31.56
N THR A 190 -22.29 35.42 -31.63
CA THR A 190 -23.23 35.78 -30.55
C THR A 190 -24.19 34.65 -30.14
N PHE A 191 -24.83 34.84 -28.96
CA PHE A 191 -26.22 34.49 -28.59
C PHE A 191 -26.59 33.09 -27.99
N LEU A 192 -26.65 33.02 -26.65
CA LEU A 192 -27.79 32.76 -25.71
C LEU A 192 -29.05 31.92 -26.15
N PRO A 193 -29.96 31.47 -25.23
CA PRO A 193 -29.92 30.21 -24.46
C PRO A 193 -31.30 29.48 -24.43
N SER A 194 -31.49 28.55 -23.48
CA SER A 194 -32.76 28.17 -22.80
C SER A 194 -33.61 26.95 -23.24
N GLY A 195 -34.05 26.22 -22.20
CA GLY A 195 -35.04 25.14 -22.14
C GLY A 195 -34.68 24.23 -20.94
N ARG A 196 -35.19 24.39 -19.70
CA ARG A 196 -36.56 24.13 -19.16
C ARG A 196 -37.21 22.91 -19.84
N GLY A 197 -37.67 21.87 -19.14
CA GLY A 197 -38.13 21.78 -17.76
C GLY A 197 -38.35 20.33 -17.26
N PRO A 198 -39.07 20.17 -16.13
CA PRO A 198 -38.98 19.03 -15.21
C PRO A 198 -40.23 18.12 -15.18
N GLY A 199 -40.16 16.97 -14.49
CA GLY A 199 -41.33 16.17 -14.07
C GLY A 199 -40.98 14.75 -13.59
N PRO A 200 -41.87 14.06 -12.84
CA PRO A 200 -41.76 14.09 -11.39
C PRO A 200 -41.82 12.72 -10.67
N THR A 201 -41.45 12.76 -9.38
CA THR A 201 -42.04 12.03 -8.21
C THR A 201 -42.40 10.55 -8.33
N SER A 202 -41.74 9.72 -7.51
CA SER A 202 -42.39 8.56 -6.89
C SER A 202 -42.32 8.72 -5.36
N ASP A 203 -43.48 9.03 -4.80
CA ASP A 203 -43.78 9.05 -3.37
C ASP A 203 -43.54 7.71 -2.69
N ARG A 204 -43.03 7.78 -1.46
CA ARG A 204 -43.33 6.81 -0.39
C ARG A 204 -44.64 7.20 0.28
N PRO A 205 -45.36 6.23 0.84
CA PRO A 205 -45.52 6.16 2.31
C PRO A 205 -45.18 4.74 2.83
N ALA A 206 -44.56 4.54 4.02
CA ALA A 206 -45.17 4.52 5.36
C ALA A 206 -46.46 3.66 5.39
N ASP A 207 -46.74 2.70 6.27
CA ASP A 207 -46.30 2.33 7.62
C ASP A 207 -47.06 1.01 7.95
N GLY A 208 -46.63 0.29 8.99
CA GLY A 208 -47.56 -0.48 9.83
C GLY A 208 -47.75 -1.97 9.54
N GLY A 209 -47.33 -2.82 10.48
CA GLY A 209 -47.92 -4.16 10.65
C GLY A 209 -46.99 -5.29 11.06
N ARG A 210 -46.49 -5.27 12.29
CA ARG A 210 -46.23 -6.50 13.10
C ARG A 210 -47.18 -6.43 14.32
N PRO A 211 -47.40 -7.50 15.12
CA PRO A 211 -46.90 -8.88 15.02
C PRO A 211 -48.01 -9.94 15.23
N HIS A 212 -47.81 -11.20 14.81
CA HIS A 212 -48.45 -12.32 15.53
C HIS A 212 -47.57 -13.57 15.61
N ARG A 213 -47.18 -13.82 16.86
CA ARG A 213 -47.10 -15.10 17.60
C ARG A 213 -46.10 -16.18 17.16
N ALA A 214 -45.17 -16.36 18.09
CA ALA A 214 -44.41 -17.56 18.38
C ALA A 214 -45.20 -18.87 18.27
N ARG A 215 -44.54 -19.89 17.71
CA ARG A 215 -44.68 -21.28 18.16
C ARG A 215 -43.30 -21.93 18.19
N SER A 216 -42.80 -22.09 19.41
CA SER A 216 -41.76 -23.04 19.75
C SER A 216 -42.31 -24.46 19.67
N LEU A 217 -41.48 -25.41 19.19
CA LEU A 217 -41.13 -26.69 19.84
C LEU A 217 -40.99 -27.88 18.87
N ARG A 218 -39.86 -28.58 19.10
CA ARG A 218 -39.62 -30.03 18.99
C ARG A 218 -39.24 -30.65 17.63
N ALA A 219 -37.99 -31.07 17.56
CA ALA A 219 -37.58 -32.40 17.06
C ALA A 219 -37.39 -33.36 18.26
N PRO A 220 -37.08 -34.67 18.10
CA PRO A 220 -37.53 -35.72 17.17
C PRO A 220 -38.07 -36.96 17.98
N PRO A 221 -38.31 -38.14 17.37
CA PRO A 221 -37.36 -39.24 17.66
C PRO A 221 -37.13 -40.28 16.53
N GLY A 222 -35.89 -40.80 16.51
CA GLY A 222 -35.50 -42.22 16.45
C GLY A 222 -36.05 -43.18 15.37
N VAL A 223 -35.16 -43.63 14.47
CA VAL A 223 -35.19 -45.02 13.95
C VAL A 223 -33.76 -45.55 13.78
N ARG A 224 -33.42 -46.58 14.57
CA ARG A 224 -32.48 -47.69 14.30
C ARG A 224 -33.09 -48.93 15.03
N PRO A 225 -32.75 -50.20 14.75
CA PRO A 225 -31.64 -50.73 13.94
C PRO A 225 -32.04 -51.89 13.00
N ARG A 226 -31.08 -52.41 12.21
CA ARG A 226 -31.02 -53.86 11.91
C ARG A 226 -29.57 -54.35 11.94
N THR A 227 -29.38 -55.36 12.76
CA THR A 227 -28.19 -56.16 13.03
C THR A 227 -28.29 -57.48 12.28
N THR A 228 -27.17 -57.99 11.77
CA THR A 228 -26.71 -59.41 11.77
C THR A 228 -25.23 -59.39 11.37
N ALA A 229 -24.27 -59.60 12.30
CA ALA A 229 -23.69 -60.88 12.75
C ALA A 229 -22.65 -61.45 11.75
N HIS A 230 -21.34 -61.32 12.03
CA HIS A 230 -20.39 -62.32 12.62
C HIS A 230 -19.78 -63.22 11.52
N ASP A 231 -18.46 -63.39 11.36
CA ASP A 231 -17.53 -64.11 12.25
C ASP A 231 -16.03 -63.88 11.82
N PRO A 232 -15.01 -64.07 12.69
CA PRO A 232 -13.62 -63.64 12.51
C PRO A 232 -12.63 -64.78 12.19
N GLY A 233 -11.53 -64.45 11.49
CA GLY A 233 -10.38 -65.34 11.30
C GLY A 233 -9.03 -64.64 11.48
N LYS A 234 -8.35 -64.91 12.60
CA LYS A 234 -6.91 -64.72 12.86
C LYS A 234 -6.24 -66.13 12.84
N PRO A 235 -4.89 -66.33 12.86
CA PRO A 235 -3.81 -65.42 13.28
C PRO A 235 -2.51 -65.41 12.40
N ARG A 236 -1.62 -64.48 12.76
CA ARG A 236 -0.20 -64.35 12.34
C ARG A 236 0.74 -65.32 13.08
N LYS A 237 1.86 -65.70 12.43
CA LYS A 237 3.29 -65.86 12.90
C LYS A 237 4.02 -66.83 11.93
N ARG A 238 5.26 -66.70 11.44
CA ARG A 238 6.58 -66.14 11.88
C ARG A 238 7.43 -65.78 10.63
N PRO A 239 8.49 -64.95 10.74
CA PRO A 239 9.70 -65.11 9.94
C PRO A 239 10.80 -65.86 10.73
N LEU A 240 11.72 -66.45 9.97
CA LEU A 240 13.03 -66.97 10.42
C LEU A 240 13.97 -65.82 10.77
#